data_AF-A0A4W3I940-F1
#
_entry.id   AF-A0A4W3I940-F1
#
_cell.length_a   1.000
_cell.length_b   1.000
_cell.length_c   1.000
_cell.angle_alpha   90.00
_cell.angle_beta   90.00
_cell.angle_gamma   90.00
#
_symmetry.space_group_name_H-M   'P 1'
#
loop_
_entity.id
_entity.type
_entity.pdbx_description
1 polymer ?
#
loop_
_entity_poly.entity_id
_entity_poly.type
_entity_poly.pdbx_seq_one_letter_code
_entity_poly.pdbx_strand_id
1 'polypeptide(L)'
;MGLLLAENKTTSCDPYNGTYFGESCVPGAKPASTLCSLCVGQRDPTDPTKDKCATTSMEQYAGYSGAFRCLVEKGDVSFLKHTTVFENTDGTSKEDWARGLLSSHYRLLCTNGSQAAVTDYKSCHFTEIQRLTVMTRPEARESVLQFLKEQQVKHGRGGTEEMSFAMFNSSQFNGKHLLFSDSTQCLTEIPTTDYRAFLTENFIRATESLNACSSPGKLHIQPWVSVKVERSQRCCAYYVTEGG
;
A
#
# COMPACT_ATOMS: atom_id res chain seq x y z
N MET A 1 -2.64 -11.30 -1.84
CA MET A 1 -3.54 -12.44 -1.57
C MET A 1 -4.42 -12.82 -2.76
N GLY A 2 -4.94 -11.88 -3.57
CA GLY A 2 -5.81 -12.23 -4.70
C GLY A 2 -5.22 -13.18 -5.74
N LEU A 3 -3.92 -13.07 -6.02
CA LEU A 3 -3.25 -14.04 -6.90
C LEU A 3 -3.21 -15.45 -6.32
N LEU A 4 -3.03 -15.59 -5.01
CA LEU A 4 -3.06 -16.92 -4.38
C LEU A 4 -4.45 -17.56 -4.50
N LEU A 5 -5.52 -16.75 -4.45
CA LEU A 5 -6.88 -17.22 -4.74
C LEU A 5 -7.05 -17.57 -6.22
N ALA A 6 -6.59 -16.70 -7.13
CA ALA A 6 -6.67 -16.91 -8.58
C ALA A 6 -5.88 -18.14 -9.07
N GLU A 7 -4.87 -18.56 -8.30
CA GLU A 7 -4.03 -19.74 -8.55
C GLU A 7 -4.46 -20.97 -7.72
N ASN A 8 -5.57 -20.90 -6.99
CA ASN A 8 -6.06 -21.98 -6.11
C ASN A 8 -5.02 -22.44 -5.06
N LYS A 9 -4.12 -21.55 -4.62
CA LYS A 9 -3.10 -21.81 -3.60
C LYS A 9 -3.60 -21.62 -2.16
N THR A 10 -4.83 -21.13 -1.99
CA THR A 10 -5.50 -20.96 -0.68
C THR A 10 -7.00 -21.24 -0.85
N THR A 11 -7.71 -21.53 0.25
CA THR A 11 -9.15 -21.74 0.17
C THR A 11 -9.89 -20.41 -0.02
N SER A 12 -11.11 -20.48 -0.53
CA SER A 12 -11.93 -19.32 -0.84
C SER A 12 -12.15 -18.46 0.40
N CYS A 13 -11.62 -17.23 0.37
CA CYS A 13 -11.84 -16.17 1.37
C CYS A 13 -11.11 -16.27 2.72
N ASP A 14 -10.19 -17.22 2.91
CA ASP A 14 -9.33 -17.24 4.11
C ASP A 14 -8.65 -15.90 4.44
N PRO A 15 -8.17 -15.12 3.44
CA PRO A 15 -7.55 -13.82 3.70
C PRO A 15 -8.52 -12.78 4.28
N TYR A 16 -9.81 -12.88 3.96
CA TYR A 16 -10.86 -11.97 4.46
C TYR A 16 -11.39 -12.37 5.84
N ASN A 17 -11.42 -13.67 6.11
CA ASN A 17 -11.96 -14.21 7.37
C ASN A 17 -10.91 -14.29 8.48
N GLY A 18 -9.64 -14.00 8.18
CA GLY A 18 -8.55 -14.03 9.15
C GLY A 18 -8.15 -15.44 9.58
N THR A 19 -8.41 -16.44 8.73
CA THR A 19 -8.08 -17.85 8.98
C THR A 19 -6.74 -18.27 8.41
N TYR A 20 -6.17 -17.49 7.49
CA TYR A 20 -4.87 -17.79 6.88
C TYR A 20 -3.68 -17.47 7.80
N PHE A 21 -3.68 -16.29 8.42
CA PHE A 21 -2.64 -15.85 9.37
C PHE A 21 -3.18 -15.93 10.79
N GLY A 22 -2.36 -16.39 11.74
CA GLY A 22 -2.76 -16.55 13.13
C GLY A 22 -3.11 -15.21 13.80
N GLU A 23 -2.31 -14.17 13.51
CA GLU A 23 -2.58 -12.79 13.92
C GLU A 23 -2.19 -11.85 12.78
N SER A 24 -2.90 -10.75 12.61
CA SER A 24 -2.52 -9.71 11.67
C SER A 24 -2.83 -8.30 12.18
N CYS A 25 -2.26 -7.30 11.50
CA CYS A 25 -2.83 -5.97 11.49
C CYS A 25 -3.29 -5.65 10.07
N VAL A 26 -4.60 -5.36 9.95
CA VAL A 26 -5.32 -5.04 8.72
C VAL A 26 -6.26 -3.88 9.04
N PRO A 27 -5.80 -2.64 8.93
CA PRO A 27 -6.64 -1.46 9.13
C PRO A 27 -7.93 -1.52 8.30
N GLY A 28 -9.07 -1.31 8.94
CA GLY A 28 -10.42 -1.41 8.34
C GLY A 28 -11.09 -2.79 8.47
N ALA A 29 -10.41 -3.82 8.97
CA ALA A 29 -11.06 -5.09 9.30
C ALA A 29 -11.97 -4.97 10.54
N LYS A 30 -12.76 -6.02 10.78
CA LYS A 30 -13.59 -6.14 11.99
C LYS A 30 -12.68 -6.10 13.23
N PRO A 31 -12.86 -5.16 14.18
CA PRO A 31 -11.95 -4.98 15.31
C PRO A 31 -11.73 -6.25 16.17
N ALA A 32 -12.75 -7.10 16.31
CA ALA A 32 -12.69 -8.34 17.09
C ALA A 32 -12.08 -9.55 16.35
N SER A 33 -11.62 -9.36 15.11
CA SER A 33 -11.03 -10.45 14.31
C SER A 33 -9.52 -10.56 14.52
N THR A 34 -8.96 -11.74 14.20
CA THR A 34 -7.51 -12.00 14.16
C THR A 34 -6.77 -11.01 13.24
N LEU A 35 -7.48 -10.40 12.29
CA LEU A 35 -6.96 -9.42 11.37
C LEU A 35 -6.59 -8.07 12.02
N CYS A 36 -7.14 -7.75 13.20
CA CYS A 36 -6.84 -6.53 13.93
C CYS A 36 -5.98 -6.77 15.19
N SER A 37 -5.60 -8.03 15.47
CA SER A 37 -4.90 -8.40 16.71
C SER A 37 -3.61 -7.62 16.93
N LEU A 38 -2.80 -7.46 15.88
CA LEU A 38 -1.49 -6.80 15.94
C LEU A 38 -1.58 -5.27 15.85
N CYS A 39 -2.72 -4.71 15.46
CA CYS A 39 -2.90 -3.26 15.33
C CYS A 39 -2.79 -2.57 16.70
N VAL A 40 -2.32 -1.32 16.71
CA VAL A 40 -1.92 -0.61 17.94
C VAL A 40 -2.59 0.74 18.15
N GLY A 41 -3.37 1.22 17.18
CA GLY A 41 -4.02 2.53 17.25
C GLY A 41 -3.02 3.65 17.45
N GLN A 42 -3.43 4.68 18.21
CA GLN A 42 -2.57 5.83 18.52
C GLN A 42 -1.53 5.55 19.61
N ARG A 43 -1.58 4.38 20.27
CA ARG A 43 -0.85 4.11 21.53
C ARG A 43 -1.12 5.14 22.62
N ASP A 44 -2.38 5.56 22.74
CA ASP A 44 -2.82 6.45 23.80
C ASP A 44 -2.66 5.71 25.16
N PRO A 45 -1.86 6.24 26.11
CA PRO A 45 -1.66 5.59 27.41
C PRO A 45 -2.95 5.45 28.23
N THR A 46 -3.95 6.27 27.94
CA THR A 46 -5.23 6.29 28.65
C THR A 46 -6.27 5.36 28.02
N ASP A 47 -6.16 5.08 26.72
CA ASP A 47 -7.00 4.14 25.99
C ASP A 47 -6.18 3.38 24.93
N PRO A 48 -5.67 2.19 25.26
CA PRO A 48 -4.86 1.38 24.35
C PRO A 48 -5.66 0.83 23.15
N THR A 49 -6.98 1.01 23.13
CA THR A 49 -7.86 0.58 22.02
C THR A 49 -8.24 1.72 21.08
N LYS A 50 -7.90 2.96 21.43
CA LYS A 50 -8.24 4.15 20.66
C LYS A 50 -7.67 4.10 19.25
N ASP A 51 -8.57 4.16 18.28
CA ASP A 51 -8.30 4.04 16.83
C ASP A 51 -7.58 2.74 16.43
N LYS A 52 -7.63 1.71 17.27
CA LYS A 52 -7.06 0.41 16.92
C LYS A 52 -7.76 -0.11 15.67
N CYS A 53 -6.97 -0.45 14.65
CA CYS A 53 -7.43 -0.94 13.36
C CYS A 53 -8.22 0.09 12.53
N ALA A 54 -8.14 1.39 12.85
CA ALA A 54 -8.73 2.45 12.03
C ALA A 54 -8.03 2.57 10.67
N THR A 55 -8.76 2.92 9.61
CA THR A 55 -8.20 3.10 8.26
C THR A 55 -7.41 4.41 8.10
N THR A 56 -7.43 5.28 9.10
CA THR A 56 -6.81 6.59 9.12
C THR A 56 -5.37 6.52 9.63
N SER A 57 -4.63 7.63 9.52
CA SER A 57 -3.28 7.76 10.08
C SER A 57 -3.22 7.70 11.61
N MET A 58 -4.36 7.60 12.30
CA MET A 58 -4.42 7.40 13.74
C MET A 58 -4.00 5.98 14.14
N GLU A 59 -4.15 5.01 13.25
CA GLU A 59 -3.53 3.70 13.41
C GLU A 59 -2.06 3.76 12.96
N GLN A 60 -1.12 3.59 13.89
CA GLN A 60 0.31 3.69 13.58
C GLN A 60 0.80 2.65 12.56
N TYR A 61 0.08 1.54 12.38
CA TYR A 61 0.39 0.53 11.37
C TYR A 61 -0.35 0.72 10.04
N ALA A 62 -1.07 1.83 9.86
CA ALA A 62 -1.70 2.18 8.59
C ALA A 62 -0.69 2.71 7.55
N GLY A 63 -0.98 2.49 6.27
CA GLY A 63 -0.11 2.84 5.15
C GLY A 63 1.08 1.89 4.95
N TYR A 64 1.84 2.11 3.89
CA TYR A 64 3.04 1.31 3.62
C TYR A 64 4.11 1.44 4.71
N SER A 65 4.38 2.66 5.17
CA SER A 65 5.37 2.91 6.24
C SER A 65 4.92 2.27 7.56
N GLY A 66 3.63 2.40 7.93
CA GLY A 66 3.07 1.75 9.13
C GLY A 66 3.08 0.23 9.04
N ALA A 67 2.76 -0.36 7.88
CA ALA A 67 2.85 -1.81 7.69
C ALA A 67 4.30 -2.31 7.82
N PHE A 68 5.29 -1.55 7.33
CA PHE A 68 6.71 -1.88 7.53
C PHE A 68 7.09 -1.76 9.01
N ARG A 69 6.63 -0.72 9.70
CA ARG A 69 6.82 -0.58 11.15
C ARG A 69 6.24 -1.78 11.92
N CYS A 70 5.06 -2.26 11.52
CA CYS A 70 4.47 -3.46 12.09
C CYS A 70 5.38 -4.70 11.90
N LEU A 71 6.04 -4.85 10.74
CA LEU A 71 7.05 -5.89 10.50
C LEU A 71 8.25 -5.77 11.46
N VAL A 72 8.69 -4.54 11.71
CA VAL A 72 9.82 -4.29 12.61
C VAL A 72 9.50 -4.70 14.04
N GLU A 73 8.29 -4.34 14.50
CA GLU A 73 7.91 -4.42 15.91
C GLU A 73 7.14 -5.68 16.33
N LYS A 74 6.34 -6.29 15.45
CA LYS A 74 5.35 -7.31 15.83
C LYS A 74 5.20 -8.47 14.83
N GLY A 75 5.23 -8.18 13.53
CA GLY A 75 4.94 -9.13 12.47
C GLY A 75 6.17 -9.86 11.93
N ASP A 76 5.90 -10.95 11.22
CA ASP A 76 6.91 -11.78 10.56
C ASP A 76 6.95 -11.50 9.04
N VAL A 77 5.79 -11.17 8.46
CA VAL A 77 5.62 -10.78 7.06
C VAL A 77 4.84 -9.47 6.94
N SER A 78 5.21 -8.64 5.96
CA SER A 78 4.44 -7.44 5.63
C SER A 78 4.19 -7.30 4.15
N PHE A 79 3.06 -6.68 3.79
CA PHE A 79 2.72 -6.39 2.41
C PHE A 79 3.05 -4.93 2.01
N LEU A 80 4.16 -4.69 1.29
CA LEU A 80 4.75 -3.36 1.03
C LEU A 80 5.22 -3.16 -0.42
N LYS A 81 5.05 -1.94 -1.00
CA LYS A 81 5.70 -1.57 -2.28
C LYS A 81 7.24 -1.72 -2.18
N HIS A 82 7.87 -1.95 -3.33
CA HIS A 82 9.32 -2.22 -3.43
C HIS A 82 10.22 -1.10 -2.86
N THR A 83 9.75 0.15 -2.82
CA THR A 83 10.55 1.28 -2.29
C THR A 83 10.46 1.43 -0.76
N THR A 84 9.44 0.86 -0.10
CA THR A 84 9.15 1.16 1.31
C THR A 84 10.32 0.81 2.23
N VAL A 85 11.00 -0.30 1.99
CA VAL A 85 12.15 -0.70 2.83
C VAL A 85 13.23 0.38 2.76
N PHE A 86 13.63 0.80 1.56
CA PHE A 86 14.64 1.83 1.36
C PHE A 86 14.21 3.20 1.91
N GLU A 87 12.92 3.55 1.79
CA GLU A 87 12.36 4.79 2.36
C GLU A 87 12.44 4.84 3.90
N ASN A 88 12.55 3.69 4.57
CA ASN A 88 12.49 3.58 6.04
C ASN A 88 13.74 2.93 6.67
N THR A 89 14.82 2.73 5.91
CA THR A 89 16.06 2.12 6.40
C THR A 89 17.28 2.93 5.95
N ASP A 90 18.47 2.53 6.38
CA ASP A 90 19.76 3.10 5.99
C ASP A 90 19.86 4.61 6.26
N GLY A 91 19.17 5.09 7.30
CA GLY A 91 19.16 6.49 7.71
C GLY A 91 18.23 7.40 6.89
N THR A 92 17.42 6.86 5.98
CA THR A 92 16.52 7.64 5.12
C THR A 92 15.33 8.24 5.89
N SER A 93 14.76 7.50 6.85
CA SER A 93 13.65 7.97 7.68
C SER A 93 14.14 8.71 8.92
N LYS A 94 13.43 9.79 9.28
CA LYS A 94 13.65 10.58 10.50
C LYS A 94 12.81 10.08 11.69
N GLU A 95 11.95 9.09 11.48
CA GLU A 95 11.08 8.59 12.55
C GLU A 95 11.85 7.69 13.51
N ASP A 96 11.58 7.81 14.81
CA ASP A 96 12.36 7.15 15.87
C ASP A 96 12.34 5.62 15.77
N TRP A 97 11.22 5.02 15.37
CA TRP A 97 11.09 3.57 15.21
C TRP A 97 11.96 3.02 14.07
N ALA A 98 12.32 3.86 13.09
CA ALA A 98 13.12 3.50 11.93
C ALA A 98 14.63 3.69 12.15
N ARG A 99 15.03 4.20 13.32
CA ARG A 99 16.43 4.51 13.62
C ARG A 99 17.27 3.25 13.67
N GLY A 100 18.37 3.24 12.91
CA GLY A 100 19.33 2.13 12.90
C GLY A 100 18.88 0.88 12.14
N LEU A 101 17.74 0.94 11.44
CA LEU A 101 17.33 -0.15 10.57
C LEU A 101 18.21 -0.19 9.32
N LEU A 102 18.66 -1.38 8.94
CA LEU A 102 19.45 -1.62 7.74
C LEU A 102 18.62 -2.38 6.71
N SER A 103 18.60 -1.93 5.46
CA SER A 103 17.84 -2.59 4.38
C SER A 103 18.28 -4.04 4.17
N SER A 104 19.56 -4.35 4.43
CA SER A 104 20.16 -5.68 4.34
C SER A 104 19.58 -6.70 5.33
N HIS A 105 18.88 -6.27 6.37
CA HIS A 105 18.23 -7.16 7.34
C HIS A 105 16.87 -7.70 6.86
N TYR A 106 16.38 -7.24 5.71
CA TYR A 106 15.09 -7.63 5.16
C TYR A 106 15.27 -8.41 3.86
N ARG A 107 14.30 -9.28 3.57
CA ARG A 107 14.28 -10.13 2.37
C ARG A 107 12.93 -10.06 1.68
N LEU A 108 12.93 -10.29 0.37
CA LEU A 108 11.71 -10.48 -0.41
C LEU A 108 11.32 -11.95 -0.42
N LEU A 109 10.02 -12.23 -0.40
CA LEU A 109 9.49 -13.56 -0.72
C LEU A 109 9.06 -13.59 -2.18
N CYS A 110 9.60 -14.54 -2.93
CA CYS A 110 9.26 -14.73 -4.34
C CYS A 110 8.12 -15.76 -4.49
N THR A 111 7.38 -15.69 -5.59
CA THR A 111 6.23 -16.57 -5.86
C THR A 111 6.59 -18.04 -6.06
N ASN A 112 7.85 -18.33 -6.37
CA ASN A 112 8.42 -19.68 -6.46
C ASN A 112 8.85 -20.25 -5.09
N GLY A 113 8.63 -19.52 -3.99
CA GLY A 113 9.01 -19.91 -2.63
C GLY A 113 10.44 -19.56 -2.23
N SER A 114 11.28 -19.04 -3.13
CA SER A 114 12.62 -18.55 -2.77
C SER A 114 12.57 -17.20 -2.07
N GLN A 115 13.71 -16.80 -1.50
CA GLN A 115 13.93 -15.46 -0.97
C GLN A 115 14.99 -14.73 -1.77
N ALA A 116 14.85 -13.41 -1.90
CA ALA A 116 15.83 -12.56 -2.59
C ALA A 116 16.18 -11.32 -1.75
N ALA A 117 17.24 -10.61 -2.13
CA ALA A 117 17.55 -9.32 -1.52
C ALA A 117 16.47 -8.29 -1.90
N VAL A 118 16.27 -7.27 -1.05
CA VAL A 118 15.30 -6.19 -1.32
C VAL A 118 15.62 -5.39 -2.59
N THR A 119 16.87 -5.44 -3.06
CA THR A 119 17.32 -4.86 -4.34
C THR A 119 16.82 -5.62 -5.56
N ASP A 120 16.47 -6.90 -5.42
CA ASP A 120 16.13 -7.80 -6.53
C ASP A 120 14.62 -7.79 -6.84
N TYR A 121 13.91 -6.75 -6.42
CA TYR A 121 12.45 -6.62 -6.53
C TYR A 121 11.94 -6.74 -7.97
N LYS A 122 12.76 -6.41 -8.97
CA LYS A 122 12.40 -6.57 -10.39
C LYS A 122 12.24 -8.03 -10.80
N SER A 123 13.04 -8.93 -10.24
CA SER A 123 12.96 -10.38 -10.53
C SER A 123 12.19 -11.16 -9.47
N CYS A 124 12.07 -10.62 -8.25
CA CYS A 124 11.38 -11.26 -7.14
C CYS A 124 10.26 -10.35 -6.63
N HIS A 125 9.05 -10.58 -7.13
CA HIS A 125 7.85 -9.89 -6.68
C HIS A 125 6.59 -10.75 -6.87
N PHE A 126 5.50 -10.36 -6.21
CA PHE A 126 4.21 -11.03 -6.35
C PHE A 126 3.48 -10.67 -7.63
N THR A 127 3.46 -9.38 -7.98
CA THR A 127 2.84 -8.88 -9.20
C THR A 127 3.29 -7.48 -9.49
N GLU A 128 3.38 -7.10 -10.75
CA GLU A 128 3.43 -5.69 -11.13
C GLU A 128 2.04 -5.06 -10.94
N ILE A 129 2.03 -3.87 -10.37
CA ILE A 129 0.84 -3.05 -10.21
C ILE A 129 1.09 -1.73 -10.92
N GLN A 130 0.08 -1.28 -11.66
CA GLN A 130 0.14 0.00 -12.33
C GLN A 130 0.16 1.16 -11.34
N ARG A 131 0.80 2.26 -11.77
CA ARG A 131 0.84 3.49 -10.98
C ARG A 131 -0.57 4.04 -10.77
N LEU A 132 -0.76 4.76 -9.66
CA LEU A 132 -1.99 5.51 -9.40
C LEU A 132 -2.34 6.37 -10.61
N THR A 133 -3.62 6.34 -10.98
CA THR A 133 -4.11 6.89 -12.25
C THR A 133 -5.36 7.69 -11.98
N VAL A 134 -5.43 8.90 -12.56
CA VAL A 134 -6.65 9.70 -12.55
C VAL A 134 -7.67 9.05 -13.48
N MET A 135 -8.81 8.64 -12.93
CA MET A 135 -9.93 8.11 -13.70
C MET A 135 -11.00 9.19 -13.86
N THR A 136 -11.58 9.27 -15.06
CA THR A 136 -12.67 10.18 -15.37
C THR A 136 -13.78 9.40 -16.07
N ARG A 137 -14.96 10.02 -16.16
CA ARG A 137 -15.94 9.56 -17.15
C ARG A 137 -15.41 9.82 -18.57
N PRO A 138 -15.78 9.01 -19.57
CA PRO A 138 -15.27 9.16 -20.93
C PRO A 138 -15.44 10.56 -21.52
N GLU A 139 -16.58 11.21 -21.27
CA GLU A 139 -16.91 12.54 -21.79
C GLU A 139 -16.09 13.68 -21.16
N ALA A 140 -15.49 13.45 -19.99
CA ALA A 140 -14.67 14.43 -19.28
C ALA A 140 -13.16 14.24 -19.51
N ARG A 141 -12.76 13.19 -20.26
CA ARG A 141 -11.35 12.82 -20.39
C ARG A 141 -10.50 13.94 -20.98
N GLU A 142 -10.93 14.51 -22.10
CA GLU A 142 -10.13 15.51 -22.82
C GLU A 142 -9.96 16.79 -22.00
N SER A 143 -11.03 17.28 -21.37
CA SER A 143 -10.99 18.48 -20.54
C SER A 143 -10.11 18.31 -19.29
N VAL A 144 -10.22 17.17 -18.60
CA VAL A 144 -9.40 16.87 -17.42
C VAL A 144 -7.93 16.66 -17.82
N LEU A 145 -7.67 15.95 -18.92
CA LEU A 145 -6.31 15.74 -19.41
C LEU A 145 -5.62 17.06 -19.75
N GLN A 146 -6.31 17.96 -20.47
CA GLN A 146 -5.79 19.27 -20.82
C GLN A 146 -5.54 20.11 -19.57
N PHE A 147 -6.51 20.13 -18.65
CA PHE A 147 -6.38 20.82 -17.36
C PHE A 147 -5.15 20.32 -16.58
N LEU A 148 -4.99 19.00 -16.40
CA LEU A 148 -3.86 18.43 -15.65
C LEU A 148 -2.51 18.68 -16.33
N LYS A 149 -2.43 18.68 -17.66
CA LYS A 149 -1.22 19.05 -18.39
C LYS A 149 -0.82 20.50 -18.11
N GLU A 150 -1.77 21.43 -18.18
CA GLU A 150 -1.53 22.85 -17.89
C GLU A 150 -1.15 23.09 -16.43
N GLN A 151 -1.89 22.47 -15.50
CA GLN A 151 -1.60 22.60 -14.07
C GLN A 151 -0.24 21.99 -13.72
N GLN A 152 0.16 20.90 -14.35
CA GLN A 152 1.48 20.31 -14.12
C GLN A 152 2.62 21.21 -14.59
N VAL A 153 2.49 21.90 -15.73
CA VAL A 153 3.53 22.82 -16.21
C VAL A 153 3.76 23.97 -15.21
N LYS A 154 2.71 24.41 -14.53
CA LYS A 154 2.76 25.47 -13.53
C LYS A 154 3.17 24.96 -12.15
N HIS A 155 2.51 23.93 -11.66
CA HIS A 155 2.53 23.51 -10.26
C HIS A 155 3.20 22.15 -10.01
N GLY A 156 3.64 21.46 -11.07
CA GLY A 156 4.40 20.22 -10.97
C GLY A 156 5.84 20.45 -10.50
N ARG A 157 6.64 19.37 -10.40
CA ARG A 157 8.06 19.44 -10.04
C ARG A 157 8.82 20.26 -11.10
N GLY A 158 9.45 21.35 -10.69
CA GLY A 158 10.14 22.30 -11.59
C GLY A 158 9.21 23.23 -12.36
N GLY A 159 7.95 23.35 -11.96
CA GLY A 159 6.97 24.22 -12.61
C GLY A 159 7.18 25.71 -12.31
N THR A 160 6.61 26.58 -13.16
CA THR A 160 6.79 28.04 -13.06
C THR A 160 6.20 28.65 -11.79
N GLU A 161 5.23 27.97 -11.18
CA GLU A 161 4.44 28.38 -10.01
C GLU A 161 4.50 27.29 -8.90
N GLU A 162 5.52 26.43 -8.87
CA GLU A 162 5.67 25.38 -7.83
C GLU A 162 5.82 26.01 -6.43
N MET A 163 6.48 27.16 -6.33
CA MET A 163 6.70 27.84 -5.04
C MET A 163 5.41 28.39 -4.43
N SER A 164 4.43 28.79 -5.25
CA SER A 164 3.12 29.26 -4.75
C SER A 164 2.19 28.09 -4.46
N PHE A 165 2.21 27.06 -5.30
CA PHE A 165 1.46 25.83 -5.09
C PHE A 165 2.20 24.64 -5.72
N ALA A 166 2.57 23.67 -4.88
CA ALA A 166 3.26 22.45 -5.28
C ALA A 166 2.27 21.26 -5.36
N MET A 167 1.85 20.91 -6.58
CA MET A 167 0.79 19.92 -6.84
C MET A 167 1.12 18.51 -6.33
N PHE A 168 2.41 18.15 -6.25
CA PHE A 168 2.87 16.83 -5.79
C PHE A 168 3.60 16.89 -4.43
N ASN A 169 3.29 17.88 -3.60
CA ASN A 169 3.85 17.98 -2.25
C ASN A 169 2.80 18.49 -1.26
N SER A 170 2.27 17.59 -0.42
CA SER A 170 1.28 17.93 0.58
C SER A 170 1.85 18.37 1.93
N SER A 171 3.17 18.53 2.07
CA SER A 171 3.81 18.87 3.35
C SER A 171 3.35 20.21 3.93
N GLN A 172 3.00 21.17 3.07
CA GLN A 172 2.50 22.49 3.48
C GLN A 172 1.10 22.43 4.13
N PHE A 173 0.35 21.35 3.88
CA PHE A 173 -1.02 21.17 4.36
C PHE A 173 -1.11 20.21 5.56
N ASN A 174 0.03 19.89 6.18
CA ASN A 174 0.12 18.96 7.29
C ASN A 174 -0.52 17.58 6.98
N GLY A 175 -0.45 17.16 5.72
CA GLY A 175 -0.94 15.87 5.23
C GLY A 175 0.11 15.13 4.42
N LYS A 176 -0.14 13.86 4.12
CA LYS A 176 0.72 13.01 3.29
C LYS A 176 -0.12 12.47 2.13
N HIS A 177 0.43 12.51 0.92
CA HIS A 177 -0.22 11.97 -0.30
C HIS A 177 -1.62 12.56 -0.57
N LEU A 178 -1.82 13.87 -0.32
CA LEU A 178 -3.11 14.53 -0.59
C LEU A 178 -3.32 14.74 -2.09
N LEU A 179 -4.42 14.20 -2.64
CA LEU A 179 -4.78 14.15 -4.06
C LEU A 179 -3.82 13.31 -4.92
N PHE A 180 -2.52 13.62 -4.86
CA PHE A 180 -1.46 12.87 -5.52
C PHE A 180 -0.44 12.40 -4.49
N SER A 181 0.27 11.32 -4.80
CA SER A 181 1.38 10.89 -3.95
C SER A 181 2.48 11.97 -3.93
N ASP A 182 3.04 12.26 -2.75
CA ASP A 182 4.19 13.18 -2.62
C ASP A 182 5.42 12.74 -3.41
N SER A 183 5.51 11.44 -3.76
CA SER A 183 6.58 10.88 -4.60
C SER A 183 6.35 11.07 -6.10
N THR A 184 5.22 11.63 -6.52
CA THR A 184 4.88 11.83 -7.94
C THR A 184 5.86 12.80 -8.58
N GLN A 185 6.47 12.37 -9.69
CA GLN A 185 7.40 13.19 -10.47
C GLN A 185 6.65 13.94 -11.59
N CYS A 186 5.75 13.24 -12.27
CA CYS A 186 4.88 13.80 -13.29
C CYS A 186 3.66 12.89 -13.52
N LEU A 187 2.68 13.43 -14.22
CA LEU A 187 1.53 12.78 -14.82
C LEU A 187 1.84 12.54 -16.30
N THR A 188 1.60 11.31 -16.74
CA THR A 188 1.76 10.88 -18.12
C THR A 188 0.42 10.48 -18.69
N GLU A 189 0.15 10.86 -19.94
CA GLU A 189 -1.06 10.43 -20.63
C GLU A 189 -1.03 8.92 -20.88
N ILE A 190 -2.15 8.26 -20.59
CA ILE A 190 -2.34 6.83 -20.87
C ILE A 190 -2.99 6.71 -22.26
N PRO A 191 -2.42 5.96 -23.21
CA PRO A 191 -2.87 5.93 -24.60
C PRO A 191 -4.19 5.17 -24.82
N THR A 192 -4.75 4.55 -23.78
CA THR A 192 -6.00 3.79 -23.84
C THR A 192 -7.06 4.39 -22.90
N THR A 193 -8.33 4.19 -23.25
CA THR A 193 -9.50 4.49 -22.41
C THR A 193 -10.08 3.23 -21.76
N ASP A 194 -9.64 2.05 -22.18
CA ASP A 194 -10.04 0.78 -21.58
C ASP A 194 -9.16 0.48 -20.37
N TYR A 195 -9.78 0.42 -19.18
CA TYR A 195 -9.08 0.08 -17.95
C TYR A 195 -8.50 -1.35 -18.00
N ARG A 196 -9.09 -2.28 -18.76
CA ARG A 196 -8.56 -3.64 -18.89
C ARG A 196 -7.30 -3.69 -19.74
N ALA A 197 -7.23 -2.85 -20.77
CA ALA A 197 -6.00 -2.68 -21.55
C ALA A 197 -4.89 -1.95 -20.77
N PHE A 198 -5.25 -1.13 -19.78
CA PHE A 198 -4.29 -0.46 -18.90
C PHE A 198 -3.77 -1.36 -17.77
N LEU A 199 -4.67 -2.09 -17.11
CA LEU A 199 -4.32 -3.01 -16.02
C LEU A 199 -3.73 -4.30 -16.56
N THR A 200 -2.85 -4.94 -15.78
CA THR A 200 -2.32 -6.26 -16.15
C THR A 200 -3.39 -7.34 -15.94
N GLU A 201 -3.38 -8.39 -16.77
CA GLU A 201 -4.32 -9.51 -16.64
C GLU A 201 -4.25 -10.15 -15.24
N ASN A 202 -3.04 -10.29 -14.70
CA ASN A 202 -2.81 -10.78 -13.34
C ASN A 202 -3.49 -9.91 -12.29
N PHE A 203 -3.43 -8.58 -12.42
CA PHE A 203 -4.11 -7.67 -11.50
C PHE A 203 -5.64 -7.79 -11.60
N ILE A 204 -6.18 -7.89 -12.82
CA ILE A 204 -7.61 -8.07 -13.06
C ILE A 204 -8.08 -9.39 -12.44
N ARG A 205 -7.43 -10.50 -12.76
CA ARG A 205 -7.77 -11.83 -12.22
C ARG A 205 -7.67 -11.86 -10.70
N ALA A 206 -6.63 -11.26 -10.13
CA ALA A 206 -6.47 -11.19 -8.68
C ALA A 206 -7.60 -10.41 -8.02
N THR A 207 -8.01 -9.29 -8.61
CA THR A 207 -9.08 -8.43 -8.11
C THR A 207 -10.44 -9.10 -8.24
N GLU A 208 -10.74 -9.72 -9.39
CA GLU A 208 -11.97 -10.48 -9.62
C GLU A 208 -12.07 -11.68 -8.64
N SER A 209 -10.97 -12.40 -8.42
CA SER A 209 -10.91 -13.50 -7.45
C SER A 209 -11.14 -13.04 -6.01
N LEU A 210 -10.66 -11.84 -5.67
CA LEU A 210 -10.91 -11.23 -4.36
C LEU A 210 -12.35 -10.76 -4.22
N ASN A 211 -12.91 -10.15 -5.25
CA ASN A 211 -14.30 -9.66 -5.27
C ASN A 211 -15.33 -10.80 -5.27
N ALA A 212 -14.94 -12.01 -5.67
CA ALA A 212 -15.76 -13.21 -5.51
C ALA A 212 -16.02 -13.57 -4.03
N CYS A 213 -15.22 -13.02 -3.11
CA CYS A 213 -15.47 -13.11 -1.68
C CYS A 213 -16.45 -12.02 -1.21
N SER A 214 -17.43 -12.42 -0.40
CA SER A 214 -18.33 -11.48 0.29
C SER A 214 -17.53 -10.62 1.27
N SER A 215 -17.17 -9.41 0.87
CA SER A 215 -16.54 -8.43 1.77
C SER A 215 -17.59 -7.73 2.64
N PRO A 216 -17.24 -7.31 3.88
CA PRO A 216 -18.08 -6.41 4.68
C PRO A 216 -18.16 -4.95 4.14
N GLY A 217 -17.91 -4.73 2.85
CA GLY A 217 -17.80 -3.40 2.23
C GLY A 217 -16.67 -3.37 1.20
N LYS A 218 -16.82 -2.54 0.15
CA LYS A 218 -15.90 -2.43 -1.01
C LYS A 218 -14.44 -2.30 -0.55
N LEU A 219 -13.71 -3.42 -0.54
CA LEU A 219 -12.31 -3.49 -0.15
C LEU A 219 -11.45 -3.63 -1.42
N HIS A 220 -10.59 -2.66 -1.70
CA HIS A 220 -9.62 -2.75 -2.80
C HIS A 220 -8.22 -3.10 -2.26
N ILE A 221 -7.57 -4.07 -2.88
CA ILE A 221 -6.32 -4.68 -2.37
C ILE A 221 -5.17 -4.30 -3.30
N GLN A 222 -4.11 -3.75 -2.73
CA GLN A 222 -2.86 -3.47 -3.44
C GLN A 222 -1.75 -4.35 -2.82
N PRO A 223 -1.40 -5.51 -3.42
CA PRO A 223 -0.40 -6.40 -2.84
C PRO A 223 1.04 -6.11 -3.31
N TRP A 224 1.98 -5.99 -2.37
CA TRP A 224 3.42 -6.25 -2.53
C TRP A 224 3.98 -6.75 -1.19
N VAL A 225 5.22 -7.27 -1.00
CA VAL A 225 5.69 -7.93 0.26
C VAL A 225 7.13 -7.54 0.68
N SER A 226 7.40 -7.45 1.99
CA SER A 226 8.73 -7.58 2.59
C SER A 226 8.67 -8.42 3.87
N VAL A 227 9.70 -9.23 4.14
CA VAL A 227 9.78 -10.15 5.29
C VAL A 227 10.99 -9.87 6.16
N LYS A 228 10.79 -10.04 7.47
CA LYS A 228 11.83 -10.14 8.50
C LYS A 228 12.01 -11.62 8.81
N VAL A 229 13.25 -12.11 8.78
CA VAL A 229 13.54 -13.53 8.97
C VAL A 229 13.43 -13.89 10.46
N GLU A 230 12.27 -14.40 10.87
CA GLU A 230 12.11 -15.28 12.03
C GLU A 230 10.79 -16.07 11.91
N ARG A 231 10.78 -17.33 12.36
CA ARG A 231 9.65 -18.26 12.20
C ARG A 231 8.46 -17.84 13.08
N SER A 232 7.39 -17.31 12.49
CA SER A 232 6.01 -17.27 13.06
C SER A 232 4.97 -16.79 12.01
N GLN A 233 3.67 -16.93 12.31
CA GLN A 233 2.50 -16.69 11.41
C GLN A 233 1.85 -15.29 11.57
N ARG A 234 2.62 -14.22 11.88
CA ARG A 234 2.08 -12.86 12.09
C ARG A 234 2.23 -11.97 10.86
N CYS A 235 1.15 -11.35 10.42
CA CYS A 235 1.11 -10.59 9.16
C CYS A 235 0.75 -9.11 9.34
N CYS A 236 1.47 -8.23 8.66
CA CYS A 236 1.24 -6.79 8.67
C CYS A 236 0.84 -6.32 7.26
N ALA A 237 -0.44 -6.06 7.03
CA ALA A 237 -0.94 -5.63 5.74
C ALA A 237 -1.74 -4.33 5.87
N TYR A 238 -1.61 -3.44 4.91
CA TYR A 238 -2.48 -2.28 4.82
C TYR A 238 -3.36 -2.36 3.57
N TYR A 239 -4.56 -1.81 3.69
CA TYR A 239 -5.51 -1.67 2.60
C TYR A 239 -5.73 -0.19 2.34
N VAL A 240 -5.69 0.21 1.08
CA VAL A 240 -6.07 1.57 0.69
C VAL A 240 -7.60 1.58 0.57
N THR A 241 -8.29 2.21 1.51
CA THR A 241 -9.67 2.64 1.29
C THR A 241 -9.63 4.03 0.69
N GLU A 242 -9.98 4.20 -0.59
CA GLU A 242 -10.29 5.53 -1.09
C GLU A 242 -11.61 5.99 -0.45
N GLY A 243 -11.57 7.13 0.22
CA GLY A 243 -12.74 7.80 0.77
C GLY A 243 -13.68 8.22 -0.36
N GLY A 244 -14.98 8.07 -0.12
CA GLY A 244 -16.03 8.61 -1.00
C GLY A 244 -16.14 10.12 -0.92
#